data_AF-A0A1Z3MZ56-F1
#
_entry.id   AF-A0A1Z3MZ56-F1
#
_cell.length_a   1.000
_cell.length_b   1.000
_cell.length_c   1.000
_cell.angle_alpha   90.00
_cell.angle_beta   90.00
_cell.angle_gamma   90.00
#
_symmetry.space_group_name_H-M   'P 1'
#
loop_
_entity.id
_entity.type
_entity.pdbx_description
1 polymer ?
#
loop_
_entity_poly.entity_id
_entity_poly.type
_entity_poly.pdbx_seq_one_letter_code
_entity_poly.pdbx_strand_id
1 'polypeptide(L)'
;MNKFIVTSFFIAIFLISGCSTSGNQKIKNETAQSLQSKIIKNKTTKAELLVQLGEPDTRTTLDDGNEQWRYFMYNNQFNASTFIPVVGLLTGGSQTQSKTLEIDFNGETVSKWTFSTDNNNTKSGILN
;
A
#
# COMPACT_ATOMS: atom_id res chain seq x y z
N MET A 1 36.85 -28.61 -0.64
CA MET A 1 36.41 -27.20 -0.51
C MET A 1 35.29 -26.80 -1.48
N ASN A 2 35.23 -27.33 -2.72
CA ASN A 2 34.18 -26.95 -3.68
C ASN A 2 32.74 -27.36 -3.29
N LYS A 3 32.54 -28.47 -2.56
CA LYS A 3 31.20 -28.93 -2.16
C LYS A 3 30.52 -27.97 -1.16
N PHE A 4 31.27 -27.44 -0.20
CA PHE A 4 30.74 -26.51 0.81
C PHE A 4 30.37 -25.14 0.22
N ILE A 5 31.12 -24.67 -0.80
CA ILE A 5 30.80 -23.44 -1.53
C ILE A 5 29.51 -23.60 -2.33
N VAL A 6 29.31 -24.74 -2.99
CA VAL A 6 28.08 -25.02 -3.77
C VAL A 6 26.84 -25.11 -2.85
N THR A 7 26.97 -25.72 -1.68
CA THR A 7 25.87 -25.80 -0.70
C THR A 7 25.53 -24.44 -0.09
N SER A 8 26.53 -23.60 0.18
CA SER A 8 26.32 -22.24 0.69
C SER A 8 25.63 -21.33 -0.34
N PHE A 9 25.92 -21.50 -1.64
CA PHE A 9 25.30 -20.73 -2.71
C PHE A 9 23.81 -21.10 -2.91
N PHE A 10 23.46 -22.38 -2.75
CA PHE A 10 22.06 -22.84 -2.86
C PHE A 10 21.16 -22.37 -1.71
N ILE A 11 21.69 -22.21 -0.49
CA ILE A 11 20.92 -21.73 0.67
C ILE A 11 20.58 -20.24 0.56
N ALA A 12 21.47 -19.44 -0.04
CA ALA A 12 21.27 -18.00 -0.17
C ALA A 12 20.11 -17.62 -1.12
N ILE A 13 19.75 -18.49 -2.06
CA ILE A 13 18.70 -18.23 -3.07
C ILE A 13 17.28 -18.34 -2.48
N PHE A 14 17.10 -19.02 -1.35
CA PHE A 14 15.77 -19.24 -0.75
C PHE A 14 15.23 -18.07 0.08
N LEU A 15 16.01 -17.02 0.33
CA LEU A 15 15.63 -15.93 1.24
C LEU A 15 15.12 -14.66 0.56
N ILE A 16 15.04 -14.63 -0.77
CA ILE A 16 14.55 -13.45 -1.50
C ILE A 16 13.03 -13.46 -1.56
N SER A 17 12.38 -12.98 -0.49
CA SER A 17 10.99 -12.56 -0.56
C SER A 17 10.92 -11.20 -1.26
N GLY A 18 10.23 -11.14 -2.39
CA GLY A 18 9.94 -9.87 -3.06
C GLY A 18 8.81 -9.14 -2.32
N CYS A 19 9.15 -8.08 -1.59
CA CYS A 19 8.18 -7.13 -1.08
C CYS A 19 8.29 -5.84 -1.90
N SER A 20 7.18 -5.39 -2.48
CA SER A 20 7.12 -4.16 -3.26
C SER A 20 6.05 -3.25 -2.66
N THR A 21 6.47 -2.08 -2.18
CA THR A 21 5.58 -1.04 -1.66
C THR A 21 5.61 0.19 -2.56
N SER A 22 4.46 0.82 -2.80
CA SER A 22 4.36 2.07 -3.54
C SER A 22 3.23 2.97 -2.99
N GLY A 23 3.23 4.23 -3.40
CA GLY A 23 2.30 5.26 -2.89
C GLY A 23 2.69 5.77 -1.49
N ASN A 24 1.76 6.49 -0.85
CA ASN A 24 1.98 7.12 0.44
C ASN A 24 2.10 6.09 1.59
N GLN A 25 3.32 5.90 2.10
CA GLN A 25 3.59 4.94 3.17
C GLN A 25 3.13 5.40 4.57
N LYS A 26 2.78 6.67 4.75
CA LYS A 26 2.27 7.17 6.05
C LYS A 26 0.92 6.58 6.39
N ILE A 27 0.11 6.25 5.38
CA ILE A 27 -1.19 5.60 5.59
C ILE A 27 -1.10 4.08 5.72
N LYS A 28 0.10 3.48 5.62
CA LYS A 28 0.28 2.02 5.62
C LYS A 28 -0.30 1.35 6.87
N ASN A 29 -0.07 1.95 8.03
CA ASN A 29 -0.50 1.41 9.33
C ASN A 29 -1.78 2.09 9.84
N GLU A 30 -2.39 2.97 9.05
CA GLU A 30 -3.61 3.66 9.45
C GLU A 30 -4.83 2.74 9.31
N THR A 31 -5.79 2.91 10.21
CA THR A 31 -7.11 2.29 10.20
C THR A 31 -8.17 3.37 10.16
N ALA A 32 -9.43 2.99 9.87
CA ALA A 32 -10.53 3.95 9.95
C ALA A 32 -10.61 4.58 11.36
N GLN A 33 -10.35 3.81 12.41
CA GLN A 33 -10.36 4.26 13.79
C GLN A 33 -9.20 5.22 14.12
N SER A 34 -7.98 4.95 13.65
CA SER A 34 -6.85 5.85 13.87
C SER A 34 -6.99 7.15 13.07
N LEU A 35 -7.60 7.10 11.89
CA LEU A 35 -7.89 8.29 11.10
C LEU A 35 -9.03 9.11 11.71
N GLN A 36 -10.00 8.48 12.35
CA GLN A 36 -11.12 9.19 13.00
C GLN A 36 -10.66 10.11 14.15
N SER A 37 -9.57 9.78 14.84
CA SER A 37 -8.98 10.65 15.86
C SER A 37 -8.05 11.73 15.29
N LYS A 38 -7.60 11.59 14.04
CA LYS A 38 -6.69 12.53 13.35
C LYS A 38 -7.44 13.54 12.45
N ILE A 39 -8.51 13.07 11.81
CA ILE A 39 -9.28 13.80 10.80
C ILE A 39 -10.66 14.14 11.36
N ILE A 40 -10.75 15.32 11.96
CA ILE A 40 -11.97 15.85 12.54
C ILE A 40 -12.61 16.82 11.54
N LYS A 41 -13.82 16.48 11.11
CA LYS A 41 -14.62 17.31 10.18
C LYS A 41 -14.74 18.74 10.69
N ASN A 42 -14.59 19.69 9.77
CA ASN A 42 -14.63 21.15 9.97
C ASN A 42 -13.59 21.68 10.98
N LYS A 43 -12.57 20.89 11.35
CA LYS A 43 -11.50 21.31 12.27
C LYS A 43 -10.12 21.04 11.70
N THR A 44 -9.86 19.80 11.27
CA THR A 44 -8.57 19.44 10.71
C THR A 44 -8.33 20.22 9.41
N THR A 45 -7.14 20.80 9.30
CA THR A 45 -6.73 21.65 8.17
C THR A 45 -5.86 20.90 7.16
N LYS A 46 -5.76 21.45 5.94
CA LYS A 46 -4.80 21.00 4.93
C LYS A 46 -3.37 20.92 5.48
N ALA A 47 -2.93 21.97 6.19
CA ALA A 47 -1.58 22.05 6.75
C ALA A 47 -1.31 20.96 7.79
N GLU A 48 -2.27 20.68 8.69
CA GLU A 48 -2.15 19.61 9.67
C GLU A 48 -2.08 18.23 9.00
N LEU A 49 -2.85 18.01 7.94
CA LEU A 49 -2.78 16.75 7.17
C LEU A 49 -1.44 16.57 6.48
N LEU A 50 -0.84 17.62 5.93
CA LEU A 50 0.51 17.55 5.36
C LEU A 50 1.55 17.19 6.43
N VAL A 51 1.42 17.71 7.64
CA VAL A 51 2.33 17.34 8.75
C VAL A 51 2.12 15.89 9.20
N GLN A 52 0.87 15.44 9.29
CA GLN A 52 0.54 14.12 9.83
C GLN A 52 0.72 12.98 8.81
N LEU A 53 0.28 13.20 7.58
CA LEU A 53 0.17 12.21 6.51
C LEU A 53 1.12 12.47 5.33
N GLY A 54 1.77 13.64 5.28
CA GLY A 54 2.60 14.05 4.16
C GLY A 54 1.78 14.50 2.95
N GLU A 55 2.48 14.62 1.82
CA GLU A 55 1.88 14.97 0.54
C GLU A 55 0.88 13.90 0.06
N PRO A 56 -0.32 14.29 -0.40
CA PRO A 56 -1.22 13.36 -1.07
C PRO A 56 -0.66 12.95 -2.42
N ASP A 57 -1.00 11.75 -2.87
CA ASP A 57 -0.59 11.28 -4.18
C ASP A 57 -1.32 12.02 -5.32
N THR A 58 -2.53 12.52 -5.04
CA THR A 58 -3.30 13.34 -6.00
C THR A 58 -4.04 14.47 -5.31
N ARG A 59 -4.07 15.64 -5.96
CA ARG A 59 -4.88 16.81 -5.60
C ARG A 59 -5.75 17.18 -6.79
N THR A 60 -7.05 17.28 -6.57
CA THR A 60 -8.03 17.60 -7.60
C THR A 60 -8.83 18.82 -7.18
N THR A 61 -8.93 19.83 -8.04
CA THR A 61 -9.89 20.92 -7.86
C THR A 61 -11.25 20.46 -8.38
N LEU A 62 -12.28 20.59 -7.55
CA LEU A 62 -13.66 20.24 -7.85
C LEU A 62 -14.38 21.43 -8.52
N ASP A 63 -15.56 21.18 -9.10
CA ASP A 63 -16.34 22.21 -9.82
C ASP A 63 -16.79 23.37 -8.93
N ASP A 64 -16.91 23.14 -7.62
CA ASP A 64 -17.23 24.17 -6.62
C ASP A 64 -16.00 25.00 -6.18
N GLY A 65 -14.84 24.74 -6.78
CA GLY A 65 -13.56 25.38 -6.47
C GLY A 65 -12.85 24.81 -5.24
N ASN A 66 -13.45 23.87 -4.52
CA ASN A 66 -12.79 23.19 -3.41
C ASN A 66 -11.80 22.14 -3.92
N GLU A 67 -10.98 21.60 -3.01
CA GLU A 67 -10.04 20.54 -3.33
C GLU A 67 -10.50 19.20 -2.77
N GLN A 68 -10.14 18.13 -3.47
CA GLN A 68 -10.11 16.77 -2.96
C GLN A 68 -8.68 16.26 -3.00
N TRP A 69 -8.19 15.73 -1.88
CA TRP A 69 -6.91 15.05 -1.80
C TRP A 69 -7.13 13.55 -1.71
N ARG A 70 -6.31 12.81 -2.44
CA ARG A 70 -6.32 11.34 -2.40
C ARG A 70 -4.94 10.81 -2.08
N TYR A 71 -4.91 9.99 -1.05
CA TYR A 71 -3.77 9.20 -0.63
C TYR A 71 -4.03 7.75 -1.01
N PHE A 72 -3.06 7.09 -1.64
CA PHE A 72 -3.13 5.67 -1.92
C PHE A 72 -1.83 4.99 -1.52
N MET A 73 -1.94 3.75 -1.06
CA MET A 73 -0.80 2.92 -0.69
C MET A 73 -1.04 1.52 -1.24
N TYR A 74 -0.01 0.96 -1.86
CA TYR A 74 0.02 -0.44 -2.28
C TYR A 74 1.18 -1.15 -1.58
N ASN A 75 0.90 -2.33 -1.05
CA ASN A 75 1.87 -3.22 -0.43
C ASN A 75 1.67 -4.62 -1.01
N ASN A 76 2.59 -5.05 -1.87
CA ASN A 76 2.56 -6.34 -2.53
C ASN A 76 3.64 -7.25 -1.96
N GLN A 77 3.24 -8.45 -1.53
CA GLN A 77 4.13 -9.48 -1.01
C GLN A 77 4.00 -10.71 -1.89
N PHE A 78 5.08 -11.06 -2.59
CA PHE A 78 5.12 -12.26 -3.43
C PHE A 78 5.28 -13.52 -2.58
N ASN A 79 4.54 -14.57 -2.92
CA ASN A 79 4.74 -15.89 -2.32
C ASN A 79 6.11 -16.44 -2.71
N ALA A 80 6.79 -17.12 -1.77
CA ALA A 80 8.10 -17.71 -2.05
C ALA A 80 8.07 -18.73 -3.21
N SER A 81 6.96 -19.45 -3.38
CA SER A 81 6.77 -20.40 -4.48
C SER A 81 6.92 -19.75 -5.86
N THR A 82 6.53 -18.48 -6.01
CA THR A 82 6.58 -17.73 -7.27
C THR A 82 7.98 -17.68 -7.88
N PHE A 83 9.04 -17.71 -7.06
CA PHE A 83 10.42 -17.59 -7.52
C PHE A 83 11.10 -18.94 -7.80
N ILE A 84 10.43 -20.07 -7.56
CA ILE A 84 10.98 -21.40 -7.84
C ILE A 84 10.73 -21.73 -9.32
N PRO A 85 11.76 -22.03 -10.13
CA PRO A 85 11.56 -22.47 -11.52
C PRO A 85 10.62 -23.68 -11.60
N VAL A 86 9.76 -23.73 -12.62
CA VAL A 86 8.69 -24.73 -12.83
C VAL A 86 7.60 -24.70 -11.76
N VAL A 87 7.91 -24.83 -10.47
CA VAL A 87 6.93 -24.86 -9.37
C VAL A 87 6.21 -23.52 -9.22
N GLY A 88 6.91 -22.40 -9.41
CA GLY A 88 6.34 -21.06 -9.39
C GLY A 88 5.39 -20.78 -10.54
N LEU A 89 5.60 -21.40 -11.70
CA LEU A 89 4.61 -21.37 -12.80
C LEU A 89 3.33 -22.11 -12.41
N LEU A 90 3.43 -23.18 -11.60
CA LEU A 90 2.29 -24.00 -11.18
C LEU A 90 1.55 -23.44 -9.95
N THR A 91 2.26 -22.81 -9.02
CA THR A 91 1.77 -22.50 -7.66
C THR A 91 2.11 -21.08 -7.17
N GLY A 92 2.60 -20.22 -8.08
CA GLY A 92 2.95 -18.84 -7.76
C GLY A 92 1.74 -17.98 -7.40
N GLY A 93 2.01 -16.84 -6.78
CA GLY A 93 1.04 -15.82 -6.43
C GLY A 93 1.62 -14.67 -5.61
N SER A 94 0.76 -13.73 -5.23
CA SER A 94 1.09 -12.65 -4.33
C SER A 94 -0.13 -12.21 -3.50
N GLN A 95 0.15 -11.59 -2.37
CA GLN A 95 -0.83 -10.86 -1.59
C GLN A 95 -0.60 -9.36 -1.77
N THR A 96 -1.61 -8.65 -2.24
CA THR A 96 -1.61 -7.20 -2.39
C THR A 96 -2.58 -6.59 -1.39
N GLN A 97 -2.10 -5.68 -0.57
CA GLN A 97 -2.94 -4.80 0.23
C GLN A 97 -2.91 -3.41 -0.38
N SER A 98 -4.09 -2.80 -0.56
CA SER A 98 -4.22 -1.40 -0.92
C SER A 98 -5.02 -0.63 0.13
N LYS A 99 -4.63 0.62 0.36
CA LYS A 99 -5.37 1.56 1.19
C LYS A 99 -5.61 2.83 0.40
N THR A 100 -6.81 3.36 0.47
CA THR A 100 -7.17 4.63 -0.15
C THR A 100 -7.84 5.51 0.88
N LEU A 101 -7.33 6.73 1.05
CA LEU A 101 -7.92 7.78 1.86
C LEU A 101 -8.25 8.95 0.92
N GLU A 102 -9.53 9.29 0.82
CA GLU A 102 -9.99 10.47 0.10
C GLU A 102 -10.50 11.49 1.10
N ILE A 103 -10.14 12.75 0.89
CA ILE A 103 -10.48 13.86 1.78
C ILE A 103 -10.96 15.01 0.90
N ASP A 104 -12.21 15.39 1.10
CA ASP A 104 -12.81 16.58 0.49
C ASP A 104 -12.62 17.75 1.46
N PHE A 105 -12.29 18.91 0.91
CA PHE A 105 -12.13 20.14 1.68
C PHE A 105 -13.29 21.10 1.44
N ASN A 106 -13.47 22.02 2.38
CA ASN A 106 -14.19 23.26 2.18
C ASN A 106 -13.25 24.39 2.62
N GLY A 107 -12.70 25.10 1.63
CA GLY A 107 -11.55 25.98 1.84
C GLY A 107 -10.36 25.22 2.41
N GLU A 108 -9.94 25.58 3.62
CA GLU A 108 -8.76 25.01 4.30
C GLU A 108 -9.06 23.82 5.21
N THR A 109 -10.33 23.49 5.46
CA THR A 109 -10.74 22.46 6.44
C THR A 109 -11.41 21.25 5.80
N VAL A 110 -11.30 20.09 6.45
CA VAL A 110 -11.91 18.84 5.97
C VAL A 110 -13.44 18.90 6.05
N SER A 111 -14.14 18.65 4.94
CA SER A 111 -15.60 18.60 4.88
C SER A 111 -16.14 17.16 4.92
N LYS A 112 -15.43 16.24 4.28
CA LYS A 112 -15.75 14.81 4.22
C LYS A 112 -14.47 14.01 4.01
N TRP A 113 -14.45 12.78 4.48
CA TRP A 113 -13.39 11.84 4.14
C TRP A 113 -13.92 10.42 4.08
N THR A 114 -13.25 9.57 3.33
CA THR A 114 -13.51 8.13 3.22
C THR A 114 -12.19 7.38 3.29
N PHE A 115 -12.23 6.18 3.88
CA PHE A 115 -11.07 5.30 3.93
C PHE A 115 -11.49 3.89 3.56
N SER A 116 -10.79 3.30 2.60
CA SER A 116 -10.95 1.90 2.21
C SER A 116 -9.64 1.15 2.39
N THR A 117 -9.77 -0.14 2.68
CA THR A 117 -8.66 -1.09 2.67
C THR A 117 -9.13 -2.30 1.88
N ASP A 118 -8.40 -2.63 0.83
CA ASP A 118 -8.65 -3.82 0.02
C ASP A 118 -7.46 -4.78 0.18
N ASN A 119 -7.76 -6.07 0.31
CA ASN A 119 -6.75 -7.11 0.33
C ASN A 119 -7.08 -8.10 -0.79
N ASN A 120 -6.16 -8.26 -1.74
CA ASN A 120 -6.30 -9.16 -2.86
C ASN A 120 -5.21 -10.24 -2.79
N ASN A 121 -5.60 -11.49 -2.96
CA ASN A 121 -4.68 -12.60 -3.11
C ASN A 121 -4.73 -13.03 -4.57
N THR A 122 -3.67 -12.72 -5.32
CA THR A 122 -3.53 -13.20 -6.69
C THR A 122 -2.84 -14.55 -6.65
N LYS A 123 -3.42 -15.53 -7.32
CA LYS A 123 -2.72 -16.76 -7.66
C LYS A 123 -2.33 -16.66 -9.13
N SER A 124 -1.08 -16.89 -9.47
CA SER A 124 -0.58 -16.83 -10.85
C SER A 124 -0.24 -18.21 -11.41
N GLY A 125 -0.55 -19.27 -10.65
CA GLY A 125 -0.25 -20.65 -11.01
C GLY A 125 -1.18 -21.23 -12.06
N ILE A 126 -0.67 -22.13 -12.92
CA ILE A 126 -1.50 -22.86 -13.90
C ILE A 126 -2.45 -23.88 -13.23
N LEU A 127 -2.24 -24.21 -11.96
CA LEU A 127 -3.08 -25.12 -11.16
C LEU A 127 -4.06 -24.39 -10.23
N ASN A 128 -4.46 -23.17 -10.60
CA ASN A 128 -5.33 -22.33 -9.79
C ASN A 128 -6.73 -22.87 -9.55
#